data_AF-A0A3N0W5X0-F1
#
_entry.id   AF-A0A3N0W5X0-F1
#
_cell.length_a   1.000
_cell.length_b   1.000
_cell.length_c   1.000
_cell.angle_alpha   90.00
_cell.angle_beta   90.00
_cell.angle_gamma   90.00
#
_symmetry.space_group_name_H-M   'P 1'
#
loop_
_entity.id
_entity.type
_entity.pdbx_description
1 polymer ?
#
loop_
_entity_poly.entity_id
_entity_poly.type
_entity_poly.pdbx_seq_one_letter_code
_entity_poly.pdbx_strand_id
1 'polypeptide(L)'
;MKKIILALCAIVYFHGQSQIGVAIISPTNTLDVNGETRIRTLADIPSPNASTLLATDNSGVMKKTTFFDAIYSSGLYTRSLSNDNWNNLYVGTKACRLDFVGRVADSGIDFTFSVLYKIGVGFQVVSQNNVVIIPINATTFQIFIYVGAVYTCKLTLLGNMANMNAVKTLGGGWIQGTFRSIPILN
;
A
#
# COMPACT_ATOMS: atom_id res chain seq x y z
N MET A 1 23.26 -52.51 -34.65
CA MET A 1 23.76 -52.32 -33.27
C MET A 1 24.10 -50.86 -32.95
N LYS A 2 25.02 -50.18 -33.67
CA LYS A 2 25.39 -48.78 -33.40
C LYS A 2 24.21 -47.78 -33.42
N LYS A 3 23.26 -47.96 -34.34
CA LYS A 3 22.05 -47.10 -34.45
C LYS A 3 21.09 -47.25 -33.27
N ILE A 4 21.01 -48.45 -32.70
CA ILE A 4 20.13 -48.75 -31.54
C ILE A 4 20.74 -48.16 -30.28
N ILE A 5 22.06 -48.26 -30.12
CA ILE A 5 22.79 -47.65 -29.00
C ILE A 5 22.66 -46.12 -29.04
N LEU A 6 22.76 -45.52 -30.23
CA LEU A 6 22.60 -44.07 -30.40
C LEU A 6 21.17 -43.61 -30.07
N ALA A 7 20.15 -44.36 -30.48
CA ALA A 7 18.76 -44.06 -30.14
C ALA A 7 18.49 -44.18 -28.64
N LEU A 8 19.07 -45.19 -27.98
CA LEU A 8 18.96 -45.37 -26.53
C LEU A 8 19.63 -44.22 -25.77
N CYS A 9 20.81 -43.79 -26.20
CA CYS A 9 21.51 -42.64 -25.62
C CYS A 9 20.73 -41.34 -25.82
N ALA A 10 20.07 -41.15 -26.97
CA ALA A 10 19.24 -39.97 -27.23
C ALA A 10 18.02 -39.92 -26.30
N ILE A 11 17.33 -41.04 -26.08
CA ILE A 11 16.15 -41.12 -25.21
C ILE A 11 16.52 -40.82 -23.75
N VAL A 12 17.66 -41.33 -23.27
CA VAL A 12 18.17 -41.02 -21.92
C VAL A 12 18.58 -39.56 -21.77
N TYR A 13 19.05 -38.91 -22.85
CA TYR A 13 19.42 -37.49 -22.84
C TYR A 13 18.21 -36.55 -22.70
N PHE A 14 17.05 -36.92 -23.25
CA PHE A 14 15.82 -36.12 -23.15
C PHE A 14 15.16 -36.16 -21.77
N HIS A 15 15.45 -37.18 -20.96
CA HIS A 15 14.97 -37.24 -19.56
C HIS A 15 15.84 -36.42 -18.59
N GLY A 16 17.00 -35.93 -19.03
CA GLY A 16 17.92 -35.15 -18.19
C GLY A 16 17.62 -33.65 -18.11
N GLN A 17 16.56 -33.17 -18.76
CA GLN A 17 16.24 -31.73 -18.91
C GLN A 17 14.77 -31.43 -18.59
N SER A 18 14.17 -32.08 -17.60
CA SER A 18 12.81 -31.77 -17.14
C SER A 18 12.82 -30.53 -16.23
N GLN A 19 13.07 -29.40 -16.90
CA GLN A 19 12.80 -27.97 -16.70
C GLN A 19 11.40 -27.48 -17.09
N ILE A 20 10.36 -27.45 -16.24
CA ILE A 20 9.09 -26.80 -16.58
C ILE A 20 9.28 -25.31 -16.30
N GLY A 21 9.95 -24.66 -17.23
CA GLY A 21 9.94 -23.23 -17.35
C GLY A 21 8.66 -22.79 -18.01
N VAL A 22 7.86 -22.02 -17.30
CA VAL A 22 6.78 -21.31 -17.95
C VAL A 22 7.35 -19.99 -18.45
N ALA A 23 7.63 -19.93 -19.77
CA ALA A 23 8.07 -18.74 -20.50
C ALA A 23 9.43 -18.14 -20.11
N ILE A 24 10.38 -18.97 -19.69
CA ILE A 24 11.78 -18.56 -19.61
C ILE A 24 12.58 -19.46 -20.55
N ILE A 25 13.39 -18.84 -21.40
CA ILE A 25 14.18 -19.48 -22.48
C ILE A 25 15.28 -20.38 -21.89
N SER A 26 15.71 -20.03 -20.68
CA SER A 26 16.57 -20.81 -19.80
C SER A 26 15.96 -20.70 -18.41
N PRO A 27 14.86 -21.43 -18.18
CA PRO A 27 14.22 -21.41 -16.88
C PRO A 27 15.26 -21.94 -15.91
N THR A 28 15.64 -21.12 -14.94
CA THR A 28 16.64 -21.56 -13.97
C THR A 28 16.07 -22.62 -13.03
N ASN A 29 14.74 -22.82 -13.03
CA ASN A 29 14.00 -23.72 -12.15
C ASN A 29 12.78 -24.37 -12.84
N THR A 30 12.38 -25.56 -12.38
CA THR A 30 11.27 -26.40 -12.87
C THR A 30 9.94 -26.16 -12.12
N LEU A 31 8.79 -26.09 -12.80
CA LEU A 31 7.43 -26.24 -12.23
C LEU A 31 6.90 -27.69 -12.39
N ASP A 32 7.16 -28.59 -11.45
CA ASP A 32 6.72 -30.00 -11.51
C ASP A 32 5.33 -30.21 -10.87
N VAL A 33 4.31 -30.65 -11.63
CA VAL A 33 2.96 -30.96 -11.13
C VAL A 33 2.26 -32.05 -11.98
N ASN A 34 1.75 -33.10 -11.33
CA ASN A 34 0.96 -34.18 -11.94
C ASN A 34 -0.41 -34.34 -11.23
N GLY A 35 -1.35 -33.41 -11.45
CA GLY A 35 -2.68 -33.35 -10.80
C GLY A 35 -3.11 -31.94 -10.34
N GLU A 36 -4.05 -31.84 -9.39
CA GLU A 36 -4.35 -30.56 -8.72
C GLU A 36 -3.15 -30.07 -7.90
N THR A 37 -2.75 -28.80 -8.12
CA THR A 37 -1.76 -28.14 -7.26
C THR A 37 -2.44 -27.63 -6.00
N ARG A 38 -2.70 -28.54 -5.08
CA ARG A 38 -3.13 -28.14 -3.74
C ARG A 38 -1.92 -27.58 -2.97
N ILE A 39 -1.88 -26.27 -2.75
CA ILE A 39 -0.98 -25.65 -1.77
C ILE A 39 -1.62 -25.84 -0.40
N ARG A 40 -1.32 -26.97 0.25
CA ARG A 40 -2.01 -27.41 1.47
C ARG A 40 -1.89 -26.43 2.63
N THR A 41 -0.78 -25.71 2.68
CA THR A 41 -0.43 -24.83 3.78
C THR A 41 0.31 -23.62 3.23
N LEU A 42 -0.21 -22.44 3.50
CA LEU A 42 0.48 -21.17 3.37
C LEU A 42 0.72 -20.71 4.81
N ALA A 43 1.97 -20.37 5.17
CA ALA A 43 2.29 -20.01 6.54
C ALA A 43 1.54 -18.76 6.99
N ASP A 44 0.85 -18.85 8.12
CA ASP A 44 0.37 -17.67 8.84
C ASP A 44 1.56 -16.89 9.40
N ILE A 45 1.48 -15.57 9.32
CA ILE A 45 2.44 -14.67 9.97
C ILE A 45 1.72 -14.11 11.20
N PRO A 46 2.32 -14.12 12.41
CA PRO A 46 1.63 -13.73 13.62
C PRO A 46 1.09 -12.29 13.52
N SER A 47 -0.10 -12.13 14.12
CA SER A 47 -0.85 -10.90 14.40
C SER A 47 0.04 -9.65 14.63
N PRO A 48 -0.36 -8.47 14.14
CA PRO A 48 -1.73 -8.05 13.88
C PRO A 48 -2.08 -7.95 12.40
N ASN A 49 -1.80 -8.98 11.60
CA ASN A 49 -2.23 -9.02 10.21
C ASN A 49 -2.98 -10.31 9.92
N ALA A 50 -4.28 -10.21 9.66
CA ALA A 50 -4.94 -11.27 8.90
C ALA A 50 -4.29 -11.36 7.50
N SER A 51 -3.88 -12.58 7.16
CA SER A 51 -4.03 -13.23 5.85
C SER A 51 -3.13 -12.76 4.70
N THR A 52 -2.10 -13.56 4.40
CA THR A 52 -1.17 -13.34 3.28
C THR A 52 -1.88 -13.38 1.91
N LEU A 53 -1.47 -12.48 1.01
CA LEU A 53 -1.84 -12.46 -0.40
C LEU A 53 -0.65 -12.94 -1.22
N LEU A 54 -0.91 -13.69 -2.29
CA LEU A 54 0.08 -13.92 -3.35
C LEU A 54 -0.06 -12.78 -4.36
N ALA A 55 1.01 -12.00 -4.54
CA ALA A 55 1.10 -10.92 -5.50
C ALA A 55 2.27 -11.17 -6.45
N THR A 56 2.25 -10.59 -7.64
CA THR A 56 3.38 -10.63 -8.57
C THR A 56 4.04 -9.25 -8.62
N ASP A 57 5.37 -9.20 -8.65
CA ASP A 57 6.08 -7.94 -8.92
C ASP A 57 6.08 -7.60 -10.42
N ASN A 58 6.67 -6.44 -10.78
CA ASN A 58 6.79 -5.98 -12.17
C ASN A 58 7.61 -6.92 -13.07
N SER A 59 8.30 -7.92 -12.51
CA SER A 59 9.05 -8.94 -13.23
C SER A 59 8.31 -10.28 -13.30
N GLY A 60 7.03 -10.33 -12.86
CA GLY A 60 6.21 -11.53 -12.88
C GLY A 60 6.54 -12.54 -11.78
N VAL A 61 7.37 -12.17 -10.80
CA VAL A 61 7.77 -13.07 -9.71
C VAL A 61 6.69 -13.07 -8.63
N MET A 62 6.15 -14.24 -8.32
CA MET A 62 5.19 -14.42 -7.24
C MET A 62 5.89 -14.20 -5.88
N LYS A 63 5.35 -13.26 -5.11
CA LYS A 63 5.83 -12.85 -3.79
C LYS A 63 4.65 -12.84 -2.81
N LYS A 64 4.97 -13.06 -1.54
CA LYS A 64 4.00 -12.91 -0.45
C LYS A 64 3.88 -11.44 -0.09
N THR A 65 2.67 -10.97 0.14
CA THR A 65 2.40 -9.63 0.69
C THR A 65 1.34 -9.75 1.79
N THR A 66 1.25 -8.76 2.66
CA THR A 66 0.19 -8.74 3.67
C THR A 66 -1.08 -8.12 3.08
N PHE A 67 -2.26 -8.50 3.59
CA PHE A 67 -3.51 -7.83 3.26
C PHE A 67 -3.42 -6.31 3.45
N PHE A 68 -2.70 -5.89 4.49
CA PHE A 68 -2.40 -4.50 4.76
C PHE A 68 -1.51 -3.85 3.71
N ASP A 69 -0.45 -4.50 3.24
CA ASP A 69 0.38 -3.98 2.14
C ASP A 69 -0.42 -3.85 0.84
N ALA A 70 -1.35 -4.76 0.57
CA ALA A 70 -2.24 -4.66 -0.58
C ALA A 70 -3.23 -3.48 -0.46
N ILE A 71 -3.82 -3.27 0.72
CA ILE A 71 -4.70 -2.13 0.95
C ILE A 71 -3.92 -0.81 1.00
N TYR A 72 -2.73 -0.77 1.60
CA TYR A 72 -1.88 0.41 1.65
C TYR A 72 -1.32 0.76 0.28
N SER A 73 -0.97 -0.21 -0.55
CA SER A 73 -0.56 0.05 -1.94
C SER A 73 -1.73 0.47 -2.83
N SER A 74 -2.96 0.05 -2.53
CA SER A 74 -4.17 0.51 -3.23
C SER A 74 -4.52 1.98 -2.92
N GLY A 75 -4.00 2.52 -1.82
CA GLY A 75 -4.30 3.86 -1.34
C GLY A 75 -5.75 4.11 -0.91
N LEU A 76 -6.55 3.04 -0.75
CA LEU A 76 -7.92 3.10 -0.25
C LEU A 76 -7.96 3.39 1.26
N TYR A 77 -7.02 2.82 2.02
CA TYR A 77 -6.81 3.10 3.43
C TYR A 77 -5.32 3.17 3.69
N THR A 78 -4.85 4.19 4.41
CA THR A 78 -3.46 4.34 4.85
C THR A 78 -3.44 4.66 6.33
N ARG A 79 -2.81 3.79 7.15
CA ARG A 79 -2.50 4.11 8.55
C ARG A 79 -1.19 4.87 8.68
N SER A 80 -1.01 5.55 9.80
CA SER A 80 0.28 6.17 10.13
C SER A 80 1.38 5.10 10.16
N LEU A 81 2.44 5.26 9.36
CA LEU A 81 3.60 4.34 9.27
C LEU A 81 4.63 4.62 10.37
N SER A 82 4.84 5.90 10.64
CA SER A 82 5.43 6.43 11.87
C SER A 82 4.52 7.55 12.36
N ASN A 83 4.70 7.96 13.61
CA ASN A 83 4.05 9.14 14.18
C ASN A 83 4.02 10.27 13.13
N ASP A 84 2.82 10.72 12.76
CA ASP A 84 2.58 11.82 11.81
C ASP A 84 2.86 11.58 10.31
N ASN A 85 3.06 10.34 9.84
CA ASN A 85 3.37 10.04 8.43
C ASN A 85 2.44 9.01 7.79
N TRP A 86 1.88 9.35 6.63
CA TRP A 86 1.01 8.50 5.81
C TRP A 86 1.53 8.45 4.37
N ASN A 87 1.80 7.26 3.84
CA ASN A 87 2.25 7.09 2.46
C ASN A 87 1.18 6.44 1.59
N ASN A 88 1.34 6.55 0.27
CA ASN A 88 0.47 5.89 -0.70
C ASN A 88 -1.01 6.32 -0.60
N LEU A 89 -1.30 7.58 -0.30
CA LEU A 89 -2.65 8.13 -0.42
C LEU A 89 -3.02 8.25 -1.90
N TYR A 90 -4.03 7.52 -2.37
CA TYR A 90 -4.43 7.61 -3.78
C TYR A 90 -5.26 8.87 -4.03
N VAL A 91 -4.69 9.88 -4.67
CA VAL A 91 -5.35 11.18 -4.91
C VAL A 91 -6.02 11.27 -6.29
N GLY A 92 -5.84 10.26 -7.15
CA GLY A 92 -6.37 10.24 -8.51
C GLY A 92 -5.70 11.27 -9.42
N THR A 93 -6.39 11.66 -10.50
CA THR A 93 -5.88 12.62 -11.51
C THR A 93 -6.52 14.01 -11.42
N LYS A 94 -7.62 14.14 -10.67
CA LYS A 94 -8.37 15.40 -10.53
C LYS A 94 -8.55 15.81 -9.08
N ALA A 95 -9.23 14.96 -8.31
CA ALA A 95 -9.54 15.23 -6.92
C ALA A 95 -9.73 13.93 -6.14
N CYS A 96 -9.59 14.03 -4.82
CA CYS A 96 -9.96 12.97 -3.90
C CYS A 96 -10.56 13.56 -2.64
N ARG A 97 -11.50 12.85 -2.03
CA ARG A 97 -11.89 13.10 -0.64
C ARG A 97 -10.97 12.29 0.26
N LEU A 98 -10.37 12.97 1.23
CA LEU A 98 -9.54 12.37 2.27
C LEU A 98 -10.30 12.45 3.59
N ASP A 99 -10.70 11.30 4.10
CA ASP A 99 -11.34 11.16 5.41
C ASP A 99 -10.30 10.70 6.42
N PHE A 100 -10.18 11.42 7.53
CA PHE A 100 -9.26 11.11 8.61
C PHE A 100 -10.01 10.71 9.87
N VAL A 101 -9.55 9.63 10.48
CA VAL A 101 -9.92 9.23 11.84
C VAL A 101 -8.65 8.98 12.62
N GLY A 102 -8.47 9.69 13.72
CA GLY A 102 -7.26 9.56 14.52
C GLY A 102 -7.37 10.20 15.89
N ARG A 103 -6.21 10.32 16.52
CA ARG A 103 -6.07 10.84 17.87
C ARG A 103 -4.74 11.51 18.11
N VAL A 104 -4.71 12.37 19.11
CA VAL A 104 -3.46 12.94 19.64
C VAL A 104 -2.92 11.99 20.72
N ALA A 105 -1.67 11.58 20.61
CA ALA A 105 -1.08 10.61 21.52
C ALA A 105 -1.06 11.09 22.98
N ASP A 106 -0.63 12.34 23.22
CA ASP A 106 -0.40 12.86 24.57
C ASP A 106 -1.68 13.22 25.32
N SER A 107 -2.71 13.69 24.60
CA SER A 107 -3.99 14.09 25.22
C SER A 107 -5.07 13.00 25.13
N GLY A 108 -4.83 11.97 24.33
CA GLY A 108 -5.78 10.88 24.10
C GLY A 108 -7.07 11.29 23.38
N ILE A 109 -7.15 12.54 22.88
CA ILE A 109 -8.34 13.07 22.21
C ILE A 109 -8.44 12.50 20.81
N ASP A 110 -9.59 11.89 20.54
CA ASP A 110 -9.96 11.41 19.22
C ASP A 110 -10.62 12.54 18.43
N PHE A 111 -10.28 12.63 17.15
CA PHE A 111 -10.79 13.63 16.23
C PHE A 111 -10.95 13.05 14.84
N THR A 112 -11.87 13.64 14.08
CA THR A 112 -12.13 13.25 12.69
C THR A 112 -12.29 14.48 11.83
N PHE A 113 -11.90 14.37 10.57
CA PHE A 113 -12.18 15.39 9.57
C PHE A 113 -12.25 14.78 8.18
N SER A 114 -12.83 15.53 7.26
CA SER A 114 -12.85 15.21 5.84
C SER A 114 -12.45 16.45 5.06
N VAL A 115 -11.54 16.29 4.10
CA VAL A 115 -11.19 17.34 3.14
C VAL A 115 -11.35 16.84 1.71
N LEU A 116 -11.84 17.70 0.83
CA LEU A 116 -11.74 17.50 -0.60
C LEU A 116 -10.43 18.12 -1.07
N TYR A 117 -9.54 17.29 -1.58
CA TYR A 117 -8.30 17.70 -2.20
C TYR A 117 -8.47 17.74 -3.73
N LYS A 118 -8.24 18.89 -4.35
CA LYS A 118 -8.22 19.06 -5.81
C LYS A 118 -6.78 19.32 -6.26
N ILE A 119 -6.28 18.52 -7.19
CA ILE A 119 -4.91 18.63 -7.69
C ILE A 119 -4.71 20.00 -8.34
N GLY A 120 -3.63 20.69 -7.95
CA GLY A 120 -3.30 22.04 -8.41
C GLY A 120 -4.10 23.17 -7.76
N VAL A 121 -5.18 22.86 -7.02
CA VAL A 121 -6.03 23.88 -6.37
C VAL A 121 -5.86 23.86 -4.84
N GLY A 122 -5.89 22.69 -4.21
CA GLY A 122 -5.73 22.54 -2.77
C GLY A 122 -6.93 21.95 -2.06
N PHE A 123 -7.06 22.28 -0.77
CA PHE A 123 -7.99 21.64 0.15
C PHE A 123 -9.26 22.48 0.37
N GLN A 124 -10.39 21.80 0.43
CA GLN A 124 -11.66 22.33 0.88
C GLN A 124 -12.17 21.46 2.04
N VAL A 125 -12.54 22.09 3.15
CA VAL A 125 -13.08 21.37 4.31
C VAL A 125 -14.48 20.84 3.99
N VAL A 126 -14.70 19.55 4.27
CA VAL A 126 -16.00 18.87 4.09
C VAL A 126 -16.68 18.65 5.43
N SER A 127 -15.93 18.17 6.43
CA SER A 127 -16.43 18.00 7.80
C SER A 127 -15.28 18.02 8.80
N GLN A 128 -15.57 18.36 10.05
CA GLN A 128 -14.60 18.42 11.14
C GLN A 128 -15.31 18.13 12.48
N ASN A 129 -14.66 17.35 13.35
CA ASN A 129 -15.15 17.01 14.68
C ASN A 129 -13.97 16.98 15.66
N ASN A 130 -14.09 17.70 16.78
CA ASN A 130 -13.00 17.93 17.74
C ASN A 130 -11.70 18.50 17.12
N VAL A 131 -11.83 19.18 16.00
CA VAL A 131 -10.73 19.78 15.25
C VAL A 131 -11.23 20.95 14.39
N VAL A 132 -10.34 21.88 14.07
CA VAL A 132 -10.53 22.93 13.06
C VAL A 132 -9.47 22.76 11.99
N ILE A 133 -9.91 22.69 10.73
CA ILE A 133 -9.02 22.54 9.57
C ILE A 133 -8.93 23.86 8.81
N ILE A 134 -7.71 24.33 8.55
CA ILE A 134 -7.45 25.56 7.80
C ILE A 134 -6.58 25.22 6.57
N PRO A 135 -7.15 25.19 5.35
CA PRO A 135 -6.35 25.13 4.13
C PRO A 135 -5.39 26.32 4.04
N ILE A 136 -4.12 26.07 3.72
CA ILE A 136 -3.09 27.11 3.57
C ILE A 136 -2.76 27.34 2.10
N ASN A 137 -2.48 26.27 1.38
CA ASN A 137 -2.13 26.32 -0.04
C ASN A 137 -2.51 25.01 -0.73
N ALA A 138 -2.11 24.88 -2.00
CA ALA A 138 -2.41 23.74 -2.85
C ALA A 138 -1.90 22.37 -2.33
N THR A 139 -1.03 22.34 -1.32
CA THR A 139 -0.42 21.11 -0.77
C THR A 139 -0.34 21.12 0.75
N THR A 140 -0.89 22.12 1.43
CA THR A 140 -0.77 22.26 2.88
C THR A 140 -2.07 22.73 3.52
N PHE A 141 -2.40 22.15 4.66
CA PHE A 141 -3.42 22.63 5.58
C PHE A 141 -2.94 22.51 7.02
N GLN A 142 -3.57 23.25 7.92
CA GLN A 142 -3.34 23.16 9.36
C GLN A 142 -4.50 22.48 10.06
N ILE A 143 -4.16 21.78 11.13
CA ILE A 143 -5.06 21.11 12.05
C ILE A 143 -4.91 21.81 13.40
N PHE A 144 -6.00 22.36 13.93
CA PHE A 144 -6.08 22.90 15.28
C PHE A 144 -6.96 21.99 16.12
N ILE A 145 -6.40 21.41 17.16
CA ILE A 145 -7.12 20.50 18.05
C ILE A 145 -7.41 21.29 19.33
N TYR A 146 -8.64 21.17 19.86
CA TYR A 146 -9.19 22.04 20.93
C TYR A 146 -8.35 22.16 22.22
N VAL A 147 -7.33 21.32 22.40
CA VAL A 147 -6.33 21.41 23.49
C VAL A 147 -5.08 22.24 23.14
N GLY A 148 -5.14 23.07 22.10
CA GLY A 148 -4.05 23.98 21.71
C GLY A 148 -2.92 23.34 20.92
N ALA A 149 -3.10 22.10 20.44
CA ALA A 149 -2.14 21.45 19.55
C ALA A 149 -2.42 21.85 18.09
N VAL A 150 -1.36 22.25 17.38
CA VAL A 150 -1.40 22.67 15.98
C VAL A 150 -0.43 21.84 15.16
N TYR A 151 -0.93 21.24 14.10
CA TYR A 151 -0.14 20.46 13.14
C TYR A 151 -0.28 21.06 11.75
N THR A 152 0.84 21.21 11.06
CA THR A 152 0.87 21.58 9.64
C THR A 152 1.00 20.30 8.83
N CYS A 153 -0.03 19.95 8.09
CA CYS A 153 -0.07 18.77 7.23
C CYS A 153 0.32 19.16 5.81
N LYS A 154 1.38 18.55 5.30
CA LYS A 154 1.88 18.72 3.93
C LYS A 154 1.67 17.44 3.12
N LEU A 155 1.03 17.60 1.97
CA LEU A 155 0.82 16.57 0.97
C LEU A 155 1.90 16.67 -0.12
N THR A 156 2.61 15.59 -0.39
CA THR A 156 3.63 15.47 -1.44
C THR A 156 3.13 14.52 -2.52
N LEU A 157 2.92 15.03 -3.73
CA LEU A 157 2.41 14.24 -4.86
C LEU A 157 3.51 13.36 -5.49
N LEU A 158 3.14 12.14 -5.87
CA LEU A 158 3.96 11.13 -6.54
C LEU A 158 3.12 10.49 -7.66
N GLY A 159 2.85 11.25 -8.71
CA GLY A 159 1.89 10.87 -9.75
C GLY A 159 0.45 10.89 -9.20
N ASN A 160 -0.25 9.77 -9.30
CA ASN A 160 -1.62 9.61 -8.78
C ASN A 160 -1.66 9.26 -7.27
N MET A 161 -0.49 9.06 -6.67
CA MET A 161 -0.32 8.79 -5.25
C MET A 161 0.21 10.04 -4.54
N ALA A 162 0.09 10.07 -3.22
CA ALA A 162 0.66 11.12 -2.41
C ALA A 162 1.11 10.60 -1.03
N ASN A 163 2.06 11.30 -0.44
CA ASN A 163 2.45 11.12 0.96
C ASN A 163 1.99 12.33 1.76
N MET A 164 1.45 12.12 2.95
CA MET A 164 1.12 13.17 3.90
C MET A 164 2.04 13.08 5.11
N ASN A 165 2.68 14.19 5.43
CA ASN A 165 3.45 14.36 6.65
C ASN A 165 2.82 15.50 7.46
N ALA A 166 2.55 15.25 8.74
CA ALA A 166 2.15 16.28 9.67
C ALA A 166 3.36 16.72 10.50
N VAL A 167 3.60 18.03 10.57
CA VAL A 167 4.64 18.61 11.42
C VAL A 167 3.98 19.41 12.52
N LYS A 168 4.26 19.05 13.76
CA LYS A 168 3.84 19.82 14.91
C LYS A 168 4.38 21.24 14.83
N THR A 169 3.50 22.21 15.01
CA THR A 169 3.83 23.65 14.98
C THR A 169 3.65 24.29 16.37
N LEU A 170 2.70 23.80 17.19
CA LEU A 170 2.46 24.29 18.55
C LEU A 170 1.82 23.21 19.44
N GLY A 171 2.21 23.09 20.71
CA GLY A 171 1.59 22.21 21.72
C GLY A 171 1.69 20.69 21.45
N GLY A 172 1.51 19.86 22.51
CA GLY A 172 1.26 18.40 22.42
C GLY A 172 2.30 17.48 21.74
N GLY A 173 1.96 16.18 21.65
CA GLY A 173 2.77 15.08 21.12
C GLY A 173 2.61 14.84 19.62
N TRP A 174 2.59 13.59 19.19
CA TRP A 174 2.31 13.18 17.81
C TRP A 174 0.82 12.84 17.61
N ILE A 175 0.34 12.94 16.37
CA ILE A 175 -0.93 12.41 15.93
C ILE A 175 -0.74 11.06 15.24
N GLN A 176 -1.74 10.20 15.43
CA GLN A 176 -1.85 8.94 14.72
C GLN A 176 -3.27 8.74 14.25
N GLY A 177 -3.42 8.08 13.12
CA GLY A 177 -4.73 7.83 12.55
C GLY A 177 -4.63 7.14 11.21
N THR A 178 -5.76 7.10 10.56
CA THR A 178 -5.94 6.47 9.26
C THR A 178 -6.60 7.48 8.33
N PHE A 179 -6.04 7.61 7.14
CA PHE A 179 -6.72 8.23 6.01
C PHE A 179 -7.45 7.17 5.21
N ARG A 180 -8.68 7.47 4.82
CA ARG A 180 -9.38 6.80 3.74
C ARG A 180 -9.40 7.75 2.54
N SER A 181 -8.89 7.31 1.40
CA SER A 181 -8.98 8.09 0.18
C SER A 181 -10.12 7.61 -0.71
N ILE A 182 -10.90 8.57 -1.20
CA ILE A 182 -12.01 8.36 -2.12
C ILE A 182 -11.71 9.20 -3.38
N PRO A 183 -11.02 8.63 -4.38
CA PRO A 183 -10.68 9.32 -5.61
C PRO A 183 -11.95 9.66 -6.40
N ILE A 184 -11.95 10.84 -7.02
CA ILE A 184 -12.96 11.24 -8.00
C ILE A 184 -12.31 11.05 -9.37
N LEU A 185 -12.75 9.99 -10.06
CA LEU A 185 -12.13 9.52 -11.31
C LEU A 185 -12.68 10.21 -12.57
N ASN A 186 -13.77 10.98 -12.46
CA ASN A 186 -14.49 11.57 -13.59
C ASN A 186 -14.13 13.02 -13.87
#